data_AF-A0A932UDH0-F1
#
_entry.id   AF-A0A932UDH0-F1
#
_cell.length_a   1.000
_cell.length_b   1.000
_cell.length_c   1.000
_cell.angle_alpha   90.00
_cell.angle_beta   90.00
_cell.angle_gamma   90.00
#
_symmetry.space_group_name_H-M   'P 1'
#
loop_
_entity.id
_entity.type
_entity.pdbx_description
1 polymer ?
#
loop_
_entity_poly.entity_id
_entity_poly.type
_entity_poly.pdbx_seq_one_letter_code
_entity_poly.pdbx_strand_id
1 'polypeptide(L)'
;MEMIDRDNRLGLALDLLVNNYETGDDRLVRSVLHRVSDEDVFHHCGFGGLDIFNKHPEIDAHESLVTIYNRSPCGNCRHRSVELLESLGLLTASQREECRYDAHTATRELVAAPSRRDPRTTD
;
A
#
# COMPACT_ATOMS: atom_id res chain seq x y z
N MET A 1 -26.99 -9.24 -12.90
CA MET A 1 -26.91 -8.96 -11.45
C MET A 1 -26.31 -10.20 -10.80
N GLU A 2 -25.04 -10.48 -11.08
CA GLU A 2 -24.23 -11.45 -10.33
C GLU A 2 -23.81 -10.73 -9.04
N MET A 3 -24.46 -11.01 -7.92
CA MET A 3 -24.11 -12.06 -6.96
C MET A 3 -22.75 -11.77 -6.31
N ILE A 4 -22.80 -11.21 -5.10
CA ILE A 4 -21.67 -10.88 -4.22
C ILE A 4 -20.78 -12.13 -4.06
N ASP A 5 -19.71 -12.19 -4.84
CA ASP A 5 -18.66 -13.20 -4.72
C ASP A 5 -17.96 -13.10 -3.36
N ARG A 6 -17.41 -14.21 -2.86
CA ARG A 6 -16.66 -14.28 -1.60
C ARG A 6 -15.50 -13.29 -1.59
N ASP A 7 -14.86 -13.10 -2.73
CA ASP A 7 -13.65 -12.30 -2.84
C ASP A 7 -13.96 -10.80 -2.77
N ASN A 8 -15.10 -10.36 -3.33
CA ASN A 8 -15.62 -9.00 -3.11
C ASN A 8 -15.94 -8.69 -1.64
N ARG A 9 -16.26 -9.70 -0.82
CA ARG A 9 -16.48 -9.49 0.63
C ARG A 9 -15.18 -9.18 1.38
N LEU A 10 -14.02 -9.55 0.83
CA LEU A 10 -12.74 -9.29 1.48
C LEU A 10 -12.42 -7.79 1.47
N GLY A 11 -12.66 -7.11 0.35
CA GLY A 11 -12.47 -5.65 0.29
C GLY A 11 -13.40 -4.92 1.27
N LEU A 12 -14.69 -5.29 1.29
CA LEU A 12 -15.65 -4.76 2.27
C LEU A 12 -15.23 -5.03 3.73
N ALA A 13 -14.63 -6.19 4.01
CA ALA A 13 -14.12 -6.50 5.34
C ALA A 13 -12.93 -5.59 5.73
N LEU A 14 -12.04 -5.28 4.79
CA LEU A 14 -10.94 -4.34 5.04
C LEU A 14 -11.47 -2.91 5.24
N ASP A 15 -12.48 -2.48 4.48
CA ASP A 15 -13.11 -1.17 4.68
C ASP A 15 -13.68 -1.01 6.10
N LEU A 16 -14.26 -2.08 6.66
CA LEU A 16 -14.73 -2.08 8.06
C LEU A 16 -13.57 -1.90 9.05
N LEU A 17 -12.42 -2.52 8.79
CA LEU A 17 -11.25 -2.43 9.68
C LEU A 17 -10.62 -1.04 9.70
N VAL A 18 -10.79 -0.20 8.66
CA VAL A 18 -10.29 1.18 8.68
C VAL A 18 -10.69 1.92 9.96
N ASN A 19 -11.91 1.71 10.45
CA ASN A 19 -12.41 2.36 11.67
C ASN A 19 -12.43 1.47 12.91
N ASN A 20 -12.11 0.18 12.77
CA ASN A 20 -12.26 -0.81 13.84
C ASN A 20 -11.01 -1.69 14.00
N TYR A 21 -9.85 -1.22 13.54
CA TYR A 21 -8.61 -1.96 13.60
C TYR A 21 -8.21 -2.23 15.05
N GLU A 22 -7.84 -3.47 15.35
CA GLU A 22 -7.26 -3.89 16.61
C GLU A 22 -5.86 -4.48 16.41
N THR A 23 -5.02 -4.43 17.46
CA THR A 23 -3.68 -5.02 17.42
C THR A 23 -3.75 -6.50 17.05
N GLY A 24 -3.08 -6.87 15.95
CA GLY A 24 -3.08 -8.23 15.40
C GLY A 24 -3.83 -8.37 14.08
N ASP A 25 -4.65 -7.39 13.70
CA ASP A 25 -5.37 -7.38 12.42
C ASP A 25 -4.46 -7.20 11.20
N ASP A 26 -3.21 -6.74 11.40
CA ASP A 26 -2.16 -6.71 10.36
C ASP A 26 -2.00 -8.07 9.68
N ARG A 27 -2.15 -9.16 10.44
CA ARG A 27 -2.07 -10.53 9.93
C ARG A 27 -3.23 -10.85 9.00
N LEU A 28 -4.41 -10.32 9.28
CA LEU A 28 -5.59 -10.48 8.44
C LEU A 28 -5.42 -9.72 7.14
N VAL A 29 -4.99 -8.45 7.19
CA VAL A 29 -4.71 -7.65 5.99
C VAL A 29 -3.69 -8.36 5.09
N ARG A 30 -2.57 -8.80 5.67
CA ARG A 30 -1.55 -9.56 4.94
C ARG A 30 -2.10 -10.84 4.33
N SER A 31 -2.89 -11.61 5.09
CA SER A 31 -3.47 -12.88 4.62
C SER A 31 -4.41 -12.66 3.43
N VAL A 32 -5.23 -11.61 3.48
CA VAL A 32 -6.11 -11.23 2.37
C VAL A 32 -5.29 -10.89 1.13
N LEU A 33 -4.32 -9.99 1.24
CA LEU A 33 -3.50 -9.56 0.09
C LEU A 33 -2.74 -10.72 -0.56
N HIS A 34 -2.28 -11.71 0.20
CA HIS A 34 -1.59 -12.89 -0.35
C HIS A 34 -2.51 -13.90 -1.04
N ARG A 35 -3.78 -13.99 -0.61
CA ARG A 35 -4.72 -15.00 -1.11
C ARG A 35 -5.50 -14.55 -2.33
N VAL A 36 -5.74 -13.25 -2.48
CA VAL A 36 -6.48 -12.71 -3.61
C VAL A 36 -5.64 -12.83 -4.88
N SER A 37 -6.16 -13.56 -5.86
CA SER A 37 -5.55 -13.71 -7.19
C SER A 37 -6.20 -12.82 -8.25
N ASP A 38 -7.49 -12.51 -8.09
CA ASP A 38 -8.23 -11.63 -9.00
C ASP A 38 -7.74 -10.18 -8.87
N GLU A 39 -7.50 -9.51 -10.00
CA GLU A 39 -6.93 -8.16 -10.03
C GLU A 39 -7.90 -7.09 -9.53
N ASP A 40 -9.19 -7.20 -9.83
CA ASP A 40 -10.21 -6.24 -9.41
C ASP A 40 -10.45 -6.35 -7.90
N VAL A 41 -10.50 -7.59 -7.38
CA VAL A 41 -10.57 -7.82 -5.94
C VAL A 41 -9.28 -7.34 -5.27
N PHE A 42 -8.11 -7.58 -5.86
CA PHE A 42 -6.84 -7.14 -5.31
C PHE A 42 -6.77 -5.61 -5.27
N HIS A 43 -7.29 -4.94 -6.30
CA HIS A 43 -7.41 -3.50 -6.36
C HIS A 43 -8.23 -2.96 -5.19
N HIS A 44 -9.41 -3.53 -4.94
CA HIS A 44 -10.27 -3.11 -3.84
C HIS A 44 -9.64 -3.41 -2.46
N CYS A 45 -9.09 -4.61 -2.26
CA CYS A 45 -8.41 -4.98 -1.01
C CYS A 45 -7.17 -4.13 -0.76
N GLY A 46 -6.41 -3.81 -1.81
CA GLY A 46 -5.24 -2.93 -1.75
C GLY A 46 -5.61 -1.54 -1.26
N PHE A 47 -6.73 -0.99 -1.73
CA PHE A 47 -7.26 0.29 -1.23
C PHE A 47 -7.59 0.24 0.27
N GLY A 48 -8.36 -0.75 0.71
CA GLY A 48 -8.69 -0.90 2.13
C GLY A 48 -7.44 -1.06 3.01
N GLY A 49 -6.46 -1.84 2.55
CA GLY A 49 -5.16 -1.97 3.24
C GLY A 49 -4.41 -0.64 3.35
N LEU A 50 -4.30 0.13 2.27
CA LEU A 50 -3.68 1.46 2.27
C LEU A 50 -4.39 2.42 3.23
N ASP A 51 -5.73 2.39 3.27
CA ASP A 51 -6.52 3.26 4.15
C ASP A 51 -6.31 2.90 5.63
N ILE A 52 -6.21 1.60 5.96
CA ILE A 52 -5.85 1.12 7.31
C ILE A 52 -4.47 1.65 7.71
N PHE A 53 -3.43 1.41 6.90
CA PHE A 53 -2.05 1.78 7.25
C PHE A 53 -1.83 3.29 7.28
N ASN A 54 -2.55 4.05 6.45
CA ASN A 54 -2.51 5.50 6.50
C ASN A 54 -3.12 6.06 7.79
N LYS A 55 -4.15 5.39 8.33
CA LYS A 55 -4.83 5.82 9.55
C LYS A 55 -4.13 5.37 10.83
N HIS A 56 -3.41 4.25 10.77
CA HIS A 56 -2.73 3.61 11.89
C HIS A 56 -1.24 3.37 11.55
N PRO A 57 -0.42 4.43 11.47
CA PRO A 57 0.97 4.36 11.02
C PRO A 57 1.91 3.59 11.96
N GLU A 58 1.48 3.27 13.19
CA GLU A 58 2.20 2.46 14.17
C GLU A 58 2.20 0.96 13.84
N ILE A 59 1.37 0.51 12.89
CA ILE A 59 1.31 -0.88 12.45
C ILE A 59 2.53 -1.23 11.61
N ASP A 60 3.09 -2.43 11.81
CA ASP A 60 4.06 -3.00 10.87
C ASP A 60 3.36 -3.37 9.54
N ALA A 61 3.39 -2.42 8.60
CA ALA A 61 2.74 -2.54 7.30
C ALA A 61 3.70 -2.96 6.18
N HIS A 62 4.99 -3.17 6.46
CA HIS A 62 6.04 -3.24 5.43
C HIS A 62 5.74 -4.28 4.35
N GLU A 63 5.47 -5.52 4.75
CA GLU A 63 5.22 -6.63 3.83
C GLU A 63 3.96 -6.40 2.98
N SER A 64 2.89 -5.87 3.60
CA SER A 64 1.64 -5.56 2.92
C SER A 64 1.80 -4.42 1.92
N LEU A 65 2.52 -3.36 2.28
CA LEU A 65 2.83 -2.25 1.38
C LEU A 65 3.68 -2.70 0.18
N VAL A 66 4.72 -3.50 0.41
CA VAL A 66 5.52 -4.09 -0.66
C VAL A 66 4.68 -4.98 -1.58
N THR A 67 3.74 -5.75 -1.01
CA THR A 67 2.81 -6.58 -1.78
C THR A 67 1.93 -5.72 -2.70
N ILE A 68 1.35 -4.64 -2.17
CA ILE A 68 0.51 -3.70 -2.94
C ILE A 68 1.34 -3.00 -4.02
N TYR A 69 2.57 -2.57 -3.70
CA TYR A 69 3.48 -1.95 -4.65
C TYR A 69 3.76 -2.86 -5.86
N ASN A 70 4.13 -4.12 -5.60
CA ASN A 70 4.53 -5.06 -6.65
C ASN A 70 3.36 -5.57 -7.50
N ARG A 71 2.18 -5.74 -6.89
CA ARG A 71 1.06 -6.44 -7.52
C ARG A 71 -0.04 -5.53 -8.04
N SER A 72 -0.07 -4.25 -7.65
CA SER A 72 -1.18 -3.40 -8.07
C SER A 72 -1.11 -3.05 -9.57
N PRO A 73 -2.17 -3.35 -10.34
CA PRO A 73 -2.28 -2.88 -11.73
C PRO A 73 -2.60 -1.37 -11.79
N CYS A 74 -3.03 -0.78 -10.68
CA CYS A 74 -3.43 0.62 -10.60
C CYS A 74 -2.26 1.52 -10.21
N GLY A 75 -1.93 2.49 -11.07
CA GLY A 75 -0.90 3.50 -10.78
C GLY A 75 -1.16 4.30 -9.50
N ASN A 76 -2.43 4.61 -9.18
CA ASN A 76 -2.79 5.31 -7.95
C ASN A 76 -2.54 4.47 -6.70
N CYS A 77 -2.95 3.20 -6.70
CA CYS A 77 -2.72 2.31 -5.55
C CYS A 77 -1.22 2.08 -5.32
N ARG A 78 -0.46 1.89 -6.41
CA ARG A 78 1.00 1.80 -6.34
C ARG A 78 1.62 3.07 -5.78
N HIS A 79 1.22 4.22 -6.30
CA HIS A 79 1.67 5.53 -5.82
C HIS A 79 1.45 5.70 -4.32
N ARG A 80 0.22 5.45 -3.84
CA ARG A 80 -0.11 5.53 -2.41
C ARG A 80 0.72 4.56 -1.55
N SER A 81 1.04 3.37 -2.07
CA SER A 81 1.96 2.45 -1.38
C SER A 81 3.37 3.05 -1.28
N VAL A 82 3.89 3.64 -2.36
CA VAL A 82 5.19 4.32 -2.36
C VAL A 82 5.21 5.50 -1.38
N GLU A 83 4.14 6.29 -1.32
CA GLU A 83 4.00 7.38 -0.34
C GLU A 83 4.09 6.88 1.10
N LEU A 84 3.40 5.78 1.43
CA LEU A 84 3.45 5.19 2.77
C LEU A 84 4.84 4.58 3.06
N LEU A 85 5.41 3.83 2.13
CA LEU A 85 6.77 3.29 2.27
C LEU A 85 7.80 4.41 2.50
N GLU A 86 7.71 5.52 1.76
CA GLU A 86 8.61 6.66 1.94
C GLU A 86 8.39 7.36 3.28
N SER A 87 7.14 7.61 3.67
CA SER A 87 6.83 8.31 4.92
C SER A 87 7.24 7.50 6.17
N LEU A 88 7.20 6.17 6.07
CA LEU A 88 7.67 5.25 7.11
C LEU A 88 9.19 5.01 7.05
N GLY A 89 9.89 5.52 6.04
CA GLY A 89 11.33 5.27 5.84
C GLY A 89 11.66 3.83 5.43
N LEU A 90 10.71 3.15 4.81
CA LEU A 90 10.79 1.75 4.36
C LEU A 90 11.02 1.64 2.84
N LEU A 91 10.94 2.74 2.09
CA LEU A 91 11.20 2.73 0.65
C LEU A 91 12.69 2.50 0.38
N THR A 92 13.00 1.36 -0.24
CA THR A 92 14.39 1.00 -0.54
C THR A 92 14.95 1.82 -1.71
N ALA A 93 16.29 1.92 -1.79
CA ALA A 93 16.95 2.57 -2.93
C ALA A 93 16.59 1.92 -4.29
N SER A 94 16.40 0.60 -4.32
CA SER A 94 16.00 -0.11 -5.55
C SER A 94 14.57 0.21 -5.97
N GLN A 95 13.62 0.26 -5.03
CA GLN A 95 12.24 0.66 -5.33
C GLN A 95 12.18 2.13 -5.76
N ARG A 96 12.97 2.99 -5.10
CA ARG A 96 13.11 4.39 -5.48
C ARG A 96 13.62 4.53 -6.91
N GLU A 97 14.61 3.75 -7.29
CA GLU A 97 15.17 3.71 -8.65
C GLU A 97 14.10 3.34 -9.68
N GLU A 98 13.35 2.26 -9.44
CA GLU A 98 12.25 1.82 -10.30
C GLU A 98 11.18 2.92 -10.45
N CYS A 99 10.81 3.55 -9.33
CA CYS A 99 9.81 4.61 -9.30
C CYS A 99 10.17 5.83 -10.17
N ARG A 100 11.46 6.06 -10.49
CA ARG A 100 11.87 7.17 -11.39
C ARG A 100 11.35 7.00 -12.81
N TYR A 101 11.06 5.76 -13.20
CA TYR A 101 10.54 5.39 -14.52
C TYR A 101 9.09 4.94 -14.47
N ASP A 102 8.40 5.06 -13.33
CA ASP A 102 7.01 4.68 -13.18
C ASP A 102 6.14 5.46 -14.18
N ALA A 103 5.07 4.85 -14.72
CA ALA A 103 4.17 5.52 -15.66
C ALA A 103 3.39 6.67 -15.01
N HIS A 104 3.14 6.60 -13.71
CA HIS A 104 2.40 7.60 -12.94
C HIS A 104 3.30 8.79 -12.56
N THR A 105 2.97 9.98 -13.07
CA THR A 105 3.80 11.19 -12.88
C THR A 105 4.04 11.53 -11.42
N ALA A 106 3.01 11.45 -10.56
CA ALA A 106 3.16 11.78 -9.14
C ALA A 106 4.14 10.83 -8.42
N THR A 107 4.28 9.58 -8.87
CA THR A 107 5.26 8.63 -8.32
C THR A 107 6.68 9.08 -8.65
N ARG A 108 6.92 9.48 -9.91
CA ARG A 108 8.23 10.00 -10.34
C ARG A 108 8.60 11.26 -9.58
N GLU A 109 7.65 12.18 -9.41
CA GLU A 109 7.84 13.44 -8.68
C GLU A 109 8.15 13.19 -7.20
N LEU A 110 7.43 12.26 -6.56
CA LEU A 110 7.65 11.88 -5.16
C LEU A 110 9.09 11.40 -4.91
N VAL A 111 9.65 10.57 -5.81
CA VAL A 111 10.99 10.00 -5.63
C VAL A 111 12.13 10.90 -6.11
N ALA A 112 11.83 11.92 -6.92
CA ALA A 112 12.79 12.93 -7.34
C ALA A 112 13.11 13.94 -6.22
N ALA A 113 12.19 14.13 -5.27
CA ALA A 113 12.43 14.92 -4.08
C ALA A 113 13.47 14.24 -3.16
N PRO A 114 14.38 15.00 -2.51
CA PRO A 114 15.26 14.45 -1.49
C PRO A 114 14.42 13.76 -0.41
N SER A 115 14.86 12.59 0.04
CA SER A 115 14.11 11.81 1.04
C SER A 115 13.83 12.66 2.27
N ARG A 116 12.61 12.56 2.80
CA ARG A 116 12.20 13.29 4.02
C ARG A 116 13.03 12.91 5.26
N ARG A 117 13.86 11.88 5.16
CA ARG A 117 14.86 11.46 6.17
C ARG A 117 16.27 11.38 5.57
N ASP A 118 16.73 12.38 4.81
CA ASP A 118 18.18 12.45 4.50
C ASP A 118 18.94 12.97 5.72
N PRO A 119 19.73 12.14 6.44
CA PRO A 119 20.57 12.59 7.56
C PRO A 119 21.71 13.53 7.12
N ARG A 120 21.84 13.83 5.82
CA ARG A 120 22.86 14.75 5.27
C ARG A 120 22.41 16.20 5.14
N THR A 121 21.26 16.57 5.71
CA THR A 121 20.80 17.97 5.79
C THR A 121 21.02 18.55 7.19
N THR A 122 22.27 18.55 7.64
CA THR A 122 22.77 19.52 8.61
C THR A 122 24.10 20.03 8.06
N ASP A 123 24.07 21.24 7.53
CA ASP A 123 25.23 22.12 7.40
C ASP A 123 24.80 23.51 7.88
#